data_AF-A0A7K9U568-F1
#
_entry.id   AF-A0A7K9U568-F1
#
_cell.length_a   1.000
_cell.length_b   1.000
_cell.length_c   1.000
_cell.angle_alpha   90.00
_cell.angle_beta   90.00
_cell.angle_gamma   90.00
#
_symmetry.space_group_name_H-M   'P 1'
#
loop_
_entity.id
_entity.type
_entity.pdbx_description
1 polymer ?
#
loop_
_entity_poly.entity_id
_entity_poly.type
_entity_poly.pdbx_seq_one_letter_code
_entity_poly.pdbx_strand_id
1 'polypeptide(L)'
;MGVSKLDVLYRKLLLTKLFIRGWGKPEDLKRIFEFRKIIGNREKCQTLVSKDYPVFIDKVEQQSDCKILEGHFLSPLAHYVPGVLPVESLVARFQFIIPRRWNSKHRPVCIHLAGTGDHHFWRRRTLMARPMIREACMASLLLENPYYILLKPKDQLRSCLKNVSDLFVMGGALVLESAALLHWLEREGYGPLGMTGISMGGHMASLAVTNWPKPLPLIPCLSWSTASAVFTTGVLSKAVNWRELEKQYFTQAVYEEEIIQMLEYCGTDSFKMGQDFVKNFPDGVDNLEDVDLTSRMFDFDSSRDTLSKEAVHSFTTNKSTLSASSEGLLIQDGPKMQCINQTFSTSSNSNKNLTSPQAHGINKRRKSDTLQRESLRFMKGVMDECTHVANF
;
A
#
# COMPACT_ATOMS: atom_id res chain seq x y z
N MET A 1 -15.20 20.61 -1.15
CA MET A 1 -14.87 19.95 0.12
C MET A 1 -13.93 20.86 0.92
N GLY A 2 -14.25 21.14 2.19
CA GLY A 2 -13.40 21.94 3.07
C GLY A 2 -12.06 21.24 3.35
N VAL A 3 -10.97 22.01 3.41
CA VAL A 3 -9.63 21.47 3.67
C VAL A 3 -9.55 20.99 5.13
N SER A 4 -9.19 19.72 5.35
CA SER A 4 -8.98 19.16 6.69
C SER A 4 -7.94 19.98 7.46
N LYS A 5 -8.31 20.48 8.65
CA LYS A 5 -7.38 21.23 9.53
C LYS A 5 -6.17 20.37 9.93
N LEU A 6 -6.37 19.06 10.08
CA LEU A 6 -5.32 18.09 10.39
C LEU A 6 -4.33 17.96 9.24
N ASP A 7 -4.83 17.91 8.00
CA ASP A 7 -3.98 17.87 6.80
C ASP A 7 -3.16 19.14 6.64
N VAL A 8 -3.76 20.30 6.95
CA VAL A 8 -3.05 21.60 6.92
C VAL A 8 -1.92 21.61 7.95
N LEU A 9 -2.18 21.14 9.18
CA LEU A 9 -1.16 21.06 10.22
C LEU A 9 -0.05 20.09 9.83
N TYR A 10 -0.39 18.89 9.35
CA TYR A 10 0.58 17.90 8.91
C TYR A 10 1.45 18.43 7.76
N ARG A 11 0.85 19.13 6.78
CA ARG A 11 1.60 19.78 5.69
C ARG A 11 2.61 20.82 6.17
N LYS A 12 2.34 21.54 7.27
CA LYS A 12 3.29 22.50 7.85
C LYS A 12 4.47 21.81 8.54
N LEU A 13 4.31 20.56 8.96
CA LEU A 13 5.35 19.75 9.62
C LEU A 13 6.24 18.99 8.62
N LEU A 14 5.85 18.90 7.35
CA LEU A 14 6.65 18.31 6.26
C LEU A 14 7.77 19.25 5.82
N LEU A 15 8.81 19.38 6.66
CA LEU A 15 9.98 20.21 6.41
C LEU A 15 10.96 19.60 5.38
N THR A 16 10.83 18.30 5.08
CA THR A 16 11.74 17.55 4.22
C THR A 16 11.12 17.22 2.87
N LYS A 17 11.91 17.36 1.79
CA LYS A 17 11.49 17.03 0.42
C LYS A 17 11.74 15.56 0.10
N LEU A 18 10.81 14.98 -0.66
CA LEU A 18 10.88 13.64 -1.24
C LEU A 18 11.30 13.72 -2.71
N PHE A 19 11.87 12.63 -3.21
CA PHE A 19 12.24 12.45 -4.61
C PHE A 19 13.21 13.52 -5.11
N ILE A 20 14.16 13.90 -4.24
CA ILE A 20 15.11 14.99 -4.51
C ILE A 20 16.07 14.70 -5.67
N ARG A 21 16.23 13.43 -6.06
CA ARG A 21 17.01 12.96 -7.22
C ARG A 21 16.14 12.60 -8.43
N GLY A 22 14.82 12.80 -8.34
CA GLY A 22 13.90 12.64 -9.45
C GLY A 22 13.30 11.24 -9.58
N TRP A 23 13.20 10.71 -10.80
CA TRP A 23 12.47 9.47 -11.09
C TRP A 23 13.26 8.21 -10.70
N GLY A 24 14.57 8.24 -10.90
CA GLY A 24 15.45 7.07 -10.81
C GLY A 24 16.25 6.89 -12.09
N LYS A 25 17.00 5.80 -12.19
CA LYS A 25 17.64 5.45 -13.46
C LYS A 25 16.59 4.85 -14.41
N PRO A 26 16.50 5.29 -15.67
CA PRO A 26 15.55 4.74 -16.62
C PRO A 26 15.66 3.22 -16.77
N GLU A 27 16.88 2.69 -16.81
CA GLU A 27 17.14 1.26 -16.96
C GLU A 27 16.60 0.46 -15.77
N ASP A 28 16.75 1.00 -14.54
CA ASP A 28 16.21 0.37 -13.34
C ASP A 28 14.68 0.43 -13.33
N LEU A 29 14.07 1.53 -13.77
CA LEU A 29 12.61 1.64 -13.90
C LEU A 29 12.03 0.60 -14.86
N LYS A 30 12.65 0.41 -16.03
CA LYS A 30 12.23 -0.63 -17.00
C LYS A 30 12.25 -2.01 -16.37
N ARG A 31 13.36 -2.37 -15.70
CA ARG A 31 13.52 -3.65 -14.99
C ARG A 31 12.51 -3.82 -13.85
N ILE A 32 12.23 -2.75 -13.10
CA ILE A 32 11.23 -2.76 -12.02
C ILE A 32 9.84 -3.01 -12.61
N PHE A 33 9.47 -2.37 -13.72
CA PHE A 33 8.15 -2.54 -14.32
C PHE A 33 7.97 -3.92 -14.95
N GLU A 34 8.99 -4.46 -15.61
CA GLU A 34 8.97 -5.85 -16.08
C GLU A 34 8.81 -6.83 -14.91
N PHE A 35 9.57 -6.63 -13.84
CA PHE A 35 9.48 -7.50 -12.67
C PHE A 35 8.15 -7.33 -11.92
N ARG A 36 7.58 -6.12 -11.85
CA ARG A 36 6.25 -5.86 -11.30
C ARG A 36 5.22 -6.75 -11.97
N LYS A 37 5.25 -6.94 -13.29
CA LYS A 37 4.29 -7.81 -14.00
C LYS A 37 4.41 -9.29 -13.59
N ILE A 38 5.56 -9.70 -13.07
CA ILE A 38 5.79 -11.02 -12.49
C ILE A 38 5.26 -11.07 -11.05
N ILE A 39 5.60 -10.07 -10.21
CA ILE A 39 5.09 -9.99 -8.83
C ILE A 39 3.56 -9.88 -8.81
N GLY A 40 2.97 -9.03 -9.64
CA GLY A 40 1.52 -8.81 -9.72
C GLY A 40 0.73 -10.00 -10.27
N ASN A 41 1.41 -11.00 -10.83
CA ASN A 41 0.77 -12.25 -11.21
C ASN A 41 0.85 -13.24 -10.04
N ARG A 42 -0.28 -13.48 -9.38
CA ARG A 42 -0.37 -14.34 -8.20
C ARG A 42 0.27 -15.72 -8.38
N GLU A 43 0.06 -16.39 -9.51
CA GLU A 43 0.63 -17.73 -9.77
C GLU A 43 2.16 -17.69 -9.89
N LYS A 44 2.69 -16.71 -10.63
CA LYS A 44 4.14 -16.52 -10.77
C LYS A 44 4.76 -16.13 -9.44
N CYS A 45 4.15 -15.19 -8.71
CA CYS A 45 4.70 -14.64 -7.47
C CYS A 45 4.91 -15.71 -6.39
N GLN A 46 4.00 -16.69 -6.30
CA GLN A 46 4.10 -17.80 -5.36
C GLN A 46 5.38 -18.65 -5.52
N THR A 47 6.00 -18.62 -6.71
CA THR A 47 7.22 -19.39 -7.00
C THR A 47 8.50 -18.58 -6.78
N LEU A 48 8.40 -17.27 -6.50
CA LEU A 48 9.55 -16.38 -6.35
C LEU A 48 10.27 -16.53 -5.01
N VAL A 49 9.64 -17.17 -4.02
CA VAL A 49 10.27 -17.38 -2.72
C VAL A 49 10.12 -18.85 -2.34
N SER A 50 11.26 -19.52 -2.13
CA SER A 50 11.27 -20.91 -1.73
C SER A 50 10.63 -21.09 -0.34
N LYS A 51 9.93 -22.21 -0.14
CA LYS A 51 9.44 -22.61 1.18
C LYS A 51 10.55 -22.79 2.20
N ASP A 52 11.76 -23.07 1.74
CA ASP A 52 12.96 -23.26 2.56
C ASP A 52 13.88 -22.04 2.54
N TYR A 53 13.35 -20.85 2.21
CA TYR A 53 14.16 -19.63 2.17
C TYR A 53 14.90 -19.43 3.51
N PRO A 54 16.22 -19.19 3.48
CA PRO A 54 17.03 -19.14 4.69
C PRO A 54 16.71 -17.90 5.50
N VAL A 55 16.37 -18.10 6.77
CA VAL A 55 16.12 -17.05 7.76
C VAL A 55 16.94 -17.35 9.00
N PHE A 56 17.70 -16.37 9.46
CA PHE A 56 18.65 -16.53 10.56
C PHE A 56 18.19 -15.74 11.79
N ILE A 57 18.42 -16.31 12.97
CA ILE A 57 18.17 -15.64 14.25
C ILE A 57 19.53 -15.22 14.82
N ASP A 58 19.69 -13.91 14.98
CA ASP A 58 20.94 -13.30 15.46
C ASP A 58 21.01 -13.26 16.97
N LYS A 59 19.87 -12.94 17.60
CA LYS A 59 19.79 -12.69 19.03
C LYS A 59 18.48 -13.19 19.58
N VAL A 60 18.55 -13.76 20.77
CA VAL A 60 17.40 -14.14 21.57
C VAL A 60 17.49 -13.44 22.92
N GLU A 61 16.47 -12.68 23.25
CA GLU A 61 16.35 -11.95 24.52
C GLU A 61 15.10 -12.43 25.27
N GLN A 62 15.26 -12.76 26.55
CA GLN A 62 14.16 -13.13 27.41
C GLN A 62 13.79 -11.92 28.27
N GLN A 63 12.52 -11.51 28.20
CA GLN A 63 11.93 -10.50 29.06
C GLN A 63 10.90 -11.14 30.00
N SER A 64 10.42 -10.37 30.98
CA SER A 64 9.46 -10.87 31.97
C SER A 64 8.14 -11.30 31.32
N ASP A 65 7.69 -10.55 30.31
CA ASP A 65 6.41 -10.71 29.59
C ASP A 65 6.52 -11.51 28.28
N CYS A 66 7.67 -11.45 27.61
CA CYS A 66 7.83 -12.02 26.27
C CYS A 66 9.26 -12.50 25.98
N LYS A 67 9.40 -13.28 24.91
CA LYS A 67 10.68 -13.62 24.28
C LYS A 67 10.81 -12.80 23.00
N ILE A 68 11.96 -12.15 22.81
CA ILE A 68 12.24 -11.32 21.64
C ILE A 68 13.36 -11.96 20.84
N LEU A 69 13.10 -12.24 19.57
CA LEU A 69 14.10 -12.71 18.61
C LEU A 69 14.42 -11.56 17.65
N GLU A 70 15.70 -11.36 17.36
CA GLU A 70 16.16 -10.52 16.25
C GLU A 70 16.68 -11.46 15.18
N GLY A 71 16.28 -11.22 13.93
CA GLY A 71 16.70 -12.05 12.83
C GLY A 71 16.85 -11.28 11.54
N HIS A 72 17.49 -11.93 10.58
CA HIS A 72 17.75 -11.38 9.27
C HIS A 72 17.72 -12.45 8.18
N PHE A 73 17.61 -12.00 6.94
CA PHE A 73 17.75 -12.80 5.74
C PHE A 73 18.11 -11.91 4.57
N LEU A 74 18.63 -12.49 3.49
CA LEU A 74 18.85 -11.74 2.25
C LEU A 74 17.49 -11.41 1.63
N SER A 75 17.27 -10.17 1.18
CA SER A 75 16.02 -9.78 0.53
C SER A 75 15.86 -10.57 -0.78
N PRO A 76 14.77 -11.32 -1.00
CA PRO A 76 14.61 -12.12 -2.22
C PRO A 76 14.65 -11.27 -3.50
N LEU A 77 14.23 -9.99 -3.42
CA LEU A 77 14.27 -9.07 -4.55
C LEU A 77 15.70 -8.91 -5.12
N ALA A 78 16.74 -9.04 -4.29
CA ALA A 78 18.12 -8.93 -4.72
C ALA A 78 18.53 -10.00 -5.74
N HIS A 79 17.86 -11.16 -5.75
CA HIS A 79 18.10 -12.23 -6.72
C HIS A 79 17.48 -11.95 -8.09
N TYR A 80 16.33 -11.30 -8.11
CA TYR A 80 15.55 -11.09 -9.33
C TYR A 80 15.89 -9.79 -10.04
N VAL A 81 16.20 -8.73 -9.29
CA VAL A 81 16.53 -7.41 -9.84
C VAL A 81 17.83 -6.89 -9.23
N PRO A 82 18.98 -7.53 -9.55
CA PRO A 82 20.26 -7.21 -8.93
C PRO A 82 20.67 -5.75 -9.18
N GLY A 83 21.23 -5.10 -8.16
CA GLY A 83 21.72 -3.72 -8.22
C GLY A 83 20.66 -2.63 -8.06
N VAL A 84 19.37 -2.99 -7.99
CA VAL A 84 18.27 -2.02 -7.79
C VAL A 84 18.03 -1.71 -6.31
N LEU A 85 18.13 -2.71 -5.43
CA LEU A 85 18.20 -2.46 -3.98
C LEU A 85 19.55 -1.82 -3.63
N PRO A 86 19.58 -0.78 -2.79
CA PRO A 86 20.83 -0.27 -2.25
C PRO A 86 21.48 -1.34 -1.37
N VAL A 87 22.81 -1.31 -1.28
CA VAL A 87 23.59 -2.31 -0.55
C VAL A 87 23.18 -2.42 0.92
N GLU A 88 22.76 -1.30 1.52
CA GLU A 88 22.25 -1.24 2.89
C GLU A 88 20.93 -1.99 3.07
N SER A 89 20.09 -2.10 2.03
CA SER A 89 18.81 -2.81 2.05
C SER A 89 18.88 -4.27 1.58
N LEU A 90 20.07 -4.79 1.25
CA LEU A 90 20.17 -6.18 0.78
C LEU A 90 19.78 -7.18 1.87
N VAL A 91 20.00 -6.85 3.13
CA VAL A 91 19.69 -7.71 4.27
C VAL A 91 18.43 -7.21 4.96
N ALA A 92 17.33 -7.93 4.78
CA ALA A 92 16.09 -7.70 5.50
C ALA A 92 16.27 -8.04 6.97
N ARG A 93 15.68 -7.25 7.86
CA ARG A 93 15.78 -7.42 9.32
C ARG A 93 14.42 -7.37 9.97
N PHE A 94 14.21 -8.23 10.96
CA PHE A 94 12.95 -8.30 11.68
C PHE A 94 13.15 -8.54 13.18
N GLN A 95 12.10 -8.26 13.92
CA GLN A 95 11.96 -8.67 15.31
C GLN A 95 10.72 -9.51 15.51
N PHE A 96 10.86 -10.60 16.25
CA PHE A 96 9.76 -11.49 16.54
C PHE A 96 9.50 -11.55 18.04
N ILE A 97 8.34 -11.05 18.44
CA ILE A 97 7.92 -10.89 19.83
C ILE A 97 6.93 -12.01 20.15
N ILE A 98 7.34 -12.92 21.05
CA ILE A 98 6.65 -14.19 21.29
C ILE A 98 6.17 -14.24 22.75
N PRO A 99 4.93 -14.66 23.03
CA PRO A 99 4.49 -14.89 24.40
C PRO A 99 5.28 -16.04 25.03
N ARG A 100 5.49 -16.02 26.35
CA ARG A 100 6.22 -17.08 27.06
C ARG A 100 5.47 -18.41 27.12
N ARG A 101 4.14 -18.35 27.03
CA ARG A 101 3.22 -19.48 27.05
C ARG A 101 2.13 -19.22 26.02
N TRP A 102 1.56 -20.27 25.46
CA TRP A 102 0.45 -20.19 24.53
C TRP A 102 -0.82 -20.65 25.22
N ASN A 103 -1.96 -20.00 24.92
CA ASN A 103 -3.25 -20.36 25.50
C ASN A 103 -3.84 -21.64 24.88
N SER A 104 -3.30 -22.12 23.77
CA SER A 104 -3.78 -23.31 23.06
C SER A 104 -2.63 -24.04 22.36
N LYS A 105 -2.96 -25.13 21.65
CA LYS A 105 -2.03 -25.82 20.73
C LYS A 105 -1.56 -24.93 19.57
N HIS A 106 -2.32 -23.89 19.25
CA HIS A 106 -2.00 -22.94 18.19
C HIS A 106 -1.01 -21.89 18.69
N ARG A 107 -0.17 -21.44 17.75
CA ARG A 107 0.88 -20.44 17.98
C ARG A 107 0.65 -19.28 17.02
N PRO A 108 -0.43 -18.49 17.21
CA PRO A 108 -0.83 -17.46 16.26
C PRO A 108 0.21 -16.34 16.15
N VAL A 109 0.43 -15.88 14.92
CA VAL A 109 1.39 -14.81 14.62
C VAL A 109 0.78 -13.79 13.66
N CYS A 110 0.94 -12.50 13.97
CA CYS A 110 0.64 -11.42 13.03
C CYS A 110 1.94 -10.76 12.55
N ILE A 111 2.14 -10.61 11.24
CA ILE A 111 3.24 -9.82 10.68
C ILE A 111 2.78 -8.35 10.57
N HIS A 112 3.60 -7.43 11.07
CA HIS A 112 3.30 -6.00 11.10
C HIS A 112 4.23 -5.25 10.14
N LEU A 113 3.67 -4.68 9.08
CA LEU A 113 4.42 -3.83 8.15
C LEU A 113 4.41 -2.37 8.62
N ALA A 114 5.57 -1.71 8.49
CA ALA A 114 5.79 -0.39 9.07
C ALA A 114 5.18 0.72 8.21
N GLY A 115 4.56 1.70 8.85
CA GLY A 115 4.06 2.92 8.20
C GLY A 115 5.18 3.91 7.88
N THR A 116 4.84 5.01 7.20
CA THR A 116 5.85 6.00 6.76
C THR A 116 6.57 6.64 7.94
N GLY A 117 7.90 6.51 7.99
CA GLY A 117 8.72 7.03 9.07
C GLY A 117 8.58 6.26 10.40
N ASP A 118 7.92 5.10 10.40
CA ASP A 118 7.98 4.16 11.53
C ASP A 118 9.33 3.45 11.53
N HIS A 119 10.28 4.11 12.18
CA HIS A 119 11.65 3.69 12.29
C HIS A 119 11.85 2.75 13.47
N HIS A 120 12.66 1.71 13.26
CA HIS A 120 12.86 0.64 14.25
C HIS A 120 11.56 -0.11 14.56
N PHE A 121 11.56 -0.76 15.72
CA PHE A 121 10.48 -1.61 16.17
C PHE A 121 9.73 -1.05 17.38
N TRP A 122 10.25 -0.01 18.06
CA TRP A 122 9.75 0.38 19.40
C TRP A 122 8.26 0.71 19.42
N ARG A 123 7.76 1.47 18.42
CA ARG A 123 6.34 1.85 18.35
C ARG A 123 5.46 0.63 18.16
N ARG A 124 5.71 -0.17 17.11
CA ARG A 124 4.96 -1.41 16.86
C ARG A 124 5.08 -2.42 18.01
N ARG A 125 6.27 -2.55 18.61
CA ARG A 125 6.50 -3.42 19.76
C ARG A 125 5.68 -3.01 20.98
N THR A 126 5.72 -1.72 21.33
CA THR A 126 5.10 -1.21 22.56
C THR A 126 3.59 -1.05 22.42
N LEU A 127 3.14 -0.51 21.28
CA LEU A 127 1.74 -0.12 21.08
C LEU A 127 0.89 -1.21 20.41
N MET A 128 1.51 -2.24 19.82
CA MET A 128 0.76 -3.33 19.16
C MET A 128 1.17 -4.70 19.69
N ALA A 129 2.45 -5.08 19.57
CA ALA A 129 2.88 -6.44 19.91
C ALA A 129 2.65 -6.81 21.38
N ARG A 130 3.00 -5.92 22.31
CA ARG A 130 2.77 -6.15 23.75
C ARG A 130 1.28 -6.25 24.12
N PRO A 131 0.39 -5.35 23.65
CA PRO A 131 -1.05 -5.56 23.77
C PRO A 131 -1.53 -6.90 23.20
N MET A 132 -1.09 -7.29 21.99
CA MET A 132 -1.47 -8.57 21.38
C MET A 132 -1.07 -9.79 22.22
N ILE A 133 0.11 -9.75 22.86
CA ILE A 133 0.53 -10.78 23.81
C ILE A 133 -0.38 -10.79 25.04
N ARG A 134 -0.67 -9.63 25.64
CA ARG A 134 -1.43 -9.53 26.89
C ARG A 134 -2.90 -9.91 26.74
N GLU A 135 -3.51 -9.50 25.63
CA GLU A 135 -4.96 -9.61 25.45
C GLU A 135 -5.36 -10.88 24.68
N ALA A 136 -4.53 -11.32 23.73
CA ALA A 136 -4.87 -12.43 22.83
C ALA A 136 -3.85 -13.59 22.87
N CYS A 137 -2.74 -13.46 23.61
CA CYS A 137 -1.65 -14.44 23.62
C CYS A 137 -1.13 -14.76 22.20
N MET A 138 -1.05 -13.72 21.37
CA MET A 138 -0.57 -13.78 20.00
C MET A 138 0.83 -13.19 19.88
N ALA A 139 1.67 -13.77 19.02
CA ALA A 139 2.97 -13.22 18.71
C ALA A 139 2.90 -12.19 17.56
N SER A 140 3.87 -11.29 17.52
CA SER A 140 3.99 -10.30 16.45
C SER A 140 5.37 -10.35 15.82
N LEU A 141 5.43 -10.43 14.50
CA LEU A 141 6.65 -10.30 13.72
C LEU A 141 6.70 -8.92 13.08
N LEU A 142 7.72 -8.15 13.40
CA LEU A 142 7.89 -6.76 13.01
C LEU A 142 9.01 -6.69 11.95
N LEU A 143 8.65 -6.44 10.70
CA LEU A 143 9.62 -6.27 9.60
C LEU A 143 10.09 -4.81 9.52
N GLU A 144 11.39 -4.55 9.39
CA GLU A 144 11.90 -3.20 9.10
C GLU A 144 11.80 -2.93 7.59
N ASN A 145 11.31 -1.75 7.20
CA ASN A 145 11.20 -1.42 5.79
C ASN A 145 12.59 -1.20 5.16
N PRO A 146 12.82 -1.61 3.90
CA PRO A 146 13.95 -1.13 3.11
C PRO A 146 14.01 0.41 3.12
N TYR A 147 15.21 0.98 3.01
CA TYR A 147 15.44 2.43 3.09
C TYR A 147 15.19 3.06 4.47
N TYR A 148 14.98 2.30 5.54
CA TYR A 148 14.77 2.83 6.89
C TYR A 148 15.96 2.53 7.80
N ILE A 149 16.33 3.51 8.62
CA ILE A 149 17.39 3.40 9.65
C ILE A 149 18.70 2.82 9.14
N LEU A 150 18.95 1.52 9.37
CA LEU A 150 20.18 0.83 9.03
C LEU A 150 20.19 0.37 7.58
N LEU A 151 18.99 0.32 6.97
CA LEU A 151 18.74 -0.10 5.59
C LEU A 151 18.68 1.09 4.63
N LYS A 152 19.00 2.31 5.06
CA LYS A 152 18.94 3.49 4.20
C LYS A 152 20.32 3.85 3.63
N PRO A 153 20.39 4.37 2.39
CA PRO A 153 21.62 4.94 1.86
C PRO A 153 22.19 6.00 2.82
N LYS A 154 23.52 6.03 3.01
CA LYS A 154 24.19 6.90 4.01
C LYS A 154 23.79 8.37 3.94
N ASP A 155 23.56 8.86 2.73
CA ASP A 155 23.22 10.24 2.43
C ASP A 155 21.69 10.48 2.43
N GLN A 156 20.86 9.51 2.83
CA GLN A 156 19.40 9.65 2.95
C GLN A 156 18.99 10.18 4.32
N LEU A 157 18.16 11.23 4.31
CA LEU A 157 17.59 11.79 5.54
C LEU A 157 16.32 11.03 5.94
N ARG A 158 16.37 10.31 7.07
CA ARG A 158 15.24 9.53 7.61
C ARG A 158 14.61 8.62 6.53
N SER A 159 13.29 8.58 6.43
CA SER A 159 12.50 7.86 5.43
C SER A 159 12.26 8.65 4.13
N CYS A 160 13.00 9.74 3.89
CA CYS A 160 12.81 10.56 2.69
C CYS A 160 13.49 9.94 1.48
N LEU A 161 12.74 9.12 0.75
CA LEU A 161 13.18 8.46 -0.48
C LEU A 161 13.68 9.49 -1.51
N LYS A 162 14.73 9.13 -2.25
CA LYS A 162 15.45 10.07 -3.12
C LYS A 162 14.96 10.02 -4.54
N ASN A 163 14.54 8.86 -4.99
CA ASN A 163 13.94 8.65 -6.29
C ASN A 163 12.52 8.12 -6.14
N VAL A 164 11.69 8.34 -7.15
CA VAL A 164 10.37 7.71 -7.23
C VAL A 164 10.50 6.18 -7.29
N SER A 165 11.45 5.67 -8.07
CA SER A 165 11.78 4.23 -8.15
C SER A 165 12.08 3.60 -6.79
N ASP A 166 12.77 4.29 -5.87
CA ASP A 166 13.08 3.76 -4.53
C ASP A 166 11.82 3.28 -3.79
N LEU A 167 10.67 3.95 -4.02
CA LEU A 167 9.38 3.55 -3.45
C LEU A 167 8.91 2.19 -3.96
N PHE A 168 9.06 1.93 -5.26
CA PHE A 168 8.65 0.68 -5.89
C PHE A 168 9.59 -0.47 -5.51
N VAL A 169 10.88 -0.18 -5.42
CA VAL A 169 11.88 -1.13 -4.93
C VAL A 169 11.56 -1.54 -3.49
N MET A 170 11.27 -0.57 -2.62
CA MET A 170 10.83 -0.86 -1.25
C MET A 170 9.56 -1.72 -1.24
N GLY A 171 8.57 -1.39 -2.07
CA GLY A 171 7.32 -2.14 -2.17
C GLY A 171 7.52 -3.59 -2.61
N GLY A 172 8.23 -3.81 -3.72
CA GLY A 172 8.52 -5.14 -4.23
C GLY A 172 9.34 -5.99 -3.24
N ALA A 173 10.30 -5.37 -2.54
CA ALA A 173 11.07 -6.04 -1.50
C ALA A 173 10.16 -6.49 -0.35
N LEU A 174 9.31 -5.61 0.17
CA LEU A 174 8.39 -5.93 1.26
C LEU A 174 7.38 -7.05 0.91
N VAL A 175 6.91 -7.13 -0.34
CA VAL A 175 6.05 -8.24 -0.79
C VAL A 175 6.79 -9.57 -0.69
N LEU A 176 7.99 -9.66 -1.26
CA LEU A 176 8.77 -10.91 -1.27
C LEU A 176 9.35 -11.27 0.11
N GLU A 177 9.78 -10.27 0.89
CA GLU A 177 10.24 -10.44 2.26
C GLU A 177 9.12 -10.94 3.18
N SER A 178 7.89 -10.47 2.97
CA SER A 178 6.72 -10.99 3.68
C SER A 178 6.47 -12.45 3.34
N ALA A 179 6.57 -12.85 2.06
CA ALA A 179 6.43 -14.24 1.66
C ALA A 179 7.52 -15.14 2.29
N ALA A 180 8.76 -14.68 2.37
CA ALA A 180 9.85 -15.41 3.03
C ALA A 180 9.56 -15.62 4.53
N LEU A 181 9.05 -14.60 5.20
CA LEU A 181 8.69 -14.67 6.61
C LEU A 181 7.47 -15.54 6.87
N LEU A 182 6.47 -15.53 5.99
CA LEU A 182 5.31 -16.43 6.08
C LEU A 182 5.74 -17.88 5.93
N HIS A 183 6.59 -18.21 4.93
CA HIS A 183 7.15 -19.56 4.79
C HIS A 183 7.98 -19.98 6.01
N TRP A 184 8.81 -19.09 6.53
CA TRP A 184 9.59 -19.35 7.74
C TRP A 184 8.70 -19.63 8.95
N LEU A 185 7.67 -18.81 9.19
CA LEU A 185 6.73 -19.00 10.28
C LEU A 185 5.97 -20.33 10.17
N GLU A 186 5.49 -20.70 8.98
CA GLU A 186 4.83 -22.00 8.76
C GLU A 186 5.78 -23.17 9.06
N ARG A 187 7.02 -23.10 8.57
CA ARG A 187 8.03 -24.14 8.79
C ARG A 187 8.39 -24.31 10.27
N GLU A 188 8.44 -23.22 11.02
CA GLU A 188 8.70 -23.22 12.46
C GLU A 188 7.46 -23.61 13.31
N GLY A 189 6.36 -23.99 12.66
CA GLY A 189 5.14 -24.47 13.31
C GLY A 189 4.33 -23.37 13.98
N TYR A 190 4.36 -22.15 13.44
CA TYR A 190 3.48 -21.06 13.86
C TYR A 190 2.20 -21.03 13.02
N GLY A 191 1.08 -20.72 13.65
CA GLY A 191 -0.23 -20.70 12.99
C GLY A 191 -1.40 -20.61 13.99
N PRO A 192 -2.53 -20.00 13.62
CA PRO A 192 -2.79 -19.33 12.33
C PRO A 192 -1.95 -18.05 12.14
N LEU A 193 -1.66 -17.70 10.88
CA LEU A 193 -0.87 -16.52 10.51
C LEU A 193 -1.80 -15.38 10.07
N GLY A 194 -1.38 -14.14 10.24
CA GLY A 194 -2.10 -12.96 9.75
C GLY A 194 -1.15 -11.80 9.43
N MET A 195 -1.66 -10.78 8.75
CA MET A 195 -0.90 -9.57 8.43
C MET A 195 -1.67 -8.29 8.77
N THR A 196 -0.92 -7.29 9.23
CA THR A 196 -1.45 -5.95 9.51
C THR A 196 -0.42 -4.89 9.17
N GLY A 197 -0.90 -3.66 9.07
CA GLY A 197 -0.06 -2.48 8.95
C GLY A 197 -0.90 -1.21 8.99
N ILE A 198 -0.25 -0.08 9.22
CA ILE A 198 -0.89 1.23 9.29
C ILE A 198 -0.40 2.11 8.15
N SER A 199 -1.32 2.78 7.44
CA SER A 199 -1.03 3.68 6.33
C SER A 199 -0.25 2.96 5.22
N MET A 200 0.97 3.41 4.87
CA MET A 200 1.84 2.70 3.93
C MET A 200 2.04 1.22 4.31
N GLY A 201 2.15 0.91 5.62
CA GLY A 201 2.27 -0.48 6.07
C GLY A 201 0.99 -1.28 5.80
N GLY A 202 -0.18 -0.67 5.94
CA GLY A 202 -1.46 -1.30 5.64
C GLY A 202 -1.62 -1.57 4.15
N HIS A 203 -1.16 -0.62 3.31
CA HIS A 203 -1.10 -0.79 1.86
C HIS A 203 -0.17 -1.92 1.46
N MET A 204 1.04 -1.96 2.03
CA MET A 204 1.97 -3.05 1.76
C MET A 204 1.47 -4.41 2.26
N ALA A 205 0.71 -4.43 3.37
CA ALA A 205 0.13 -5.67 3.86
C ALA A 205 -0.92 -6.20 2.88
N SER A 206 -1.72 -5.31 2.27
CA SER A 206 -2.62 -5.68 1.18
C SER A 206 -1.87 -6.29 0.00
N LEU A 207 -0.80 -5.64 -0.48
CA LEU A 207 -0.01 -6.16 -1.61
C LEU A 207 0.69 -7.48 -1.29
N ALA A 208 1.18 -7.67 -0.06
CA ALA A 208 1.80 -8.93 0.35
C ALA A 208 0.78 -10.08 0.38
N VAL A 209 -0.43 -9.82 0.91
CA VAL A 209 -1.46 -10.85 1.05
C VAL A 209 -2.08 -11.27 -0.28
N THR A 210 -2.29 -10.35 -1.23
CA THR A 210 -2.84 -10.72 -2.56
C THR A 210 -1.92 -11.70 -3.30
N ASN A 211 -0.61 -11.62 -3.03
CA ASN A 211 0.40 -12.50 -3.62
C ASN A 211 0.65 -13.80 -2.85
N TRP A 212 0.00 -14.01 -1.71
CA TRP A 212 0.13 -15.23 -0.93
C TRP A 212 -0.84 -16.32 -1.43
N PRO A 213 -0.42 -17.60 -1.55
CA PRO A 213 -1.26 -18.67 -2.09
C PRO A 213 -2.41 -19.09 -1.15
N LYS A 214 -2.25 -18.90 0.16
CA LYS A 214 -3.18 -19.44 1.17
C LYS A 214 -4.09 -18.34 1.73
N PRO A 215 -5.29 -18.68 2.22
CA PRO A 215 -6.11 -17.74 2.97
C PRO A 215 -5.33 -17.15 4.16
N LEU A 216 -5.34 -15.82 4.29
CA LEU A 216 -4.62 -15.12 5.34
C LEU A 216 -5.46 -13.94 5.85
N PRO A 217 -5.80 -13.88 7.15
CA PRO A 217 -6.39 -12.70 7.77
C PRO A 217 -5.54 -11.44 7.52
N LEU A 218 -6.19 -10.41 7.00
CA LEU A 218 -5.59 -9.11 6.69
C LEU A 218 -6.34 -8.00 7.43
N ILE A 219 -5.62 -7.19 8.20
CA ILE A 219 -6.16 -6.01 8.91
C ILE A 219 -5.38 -4.77 8.45
N PRO A 220 -5.74 -4.15 7.31
CA PRO A 220 -5.02 -3.02 6.75
C PRO A 220 -5.62 -1.71 7.29
N CYS A 221 -4.96 -1.08 8.25
CA CYS A 221 -5.44 0.14 8.89
C CYS A 221 -5.03 1.38 8.10
N LEU A 222 -5.95 2.32 7.87
CA LEU A 222 -5.68 3.59 7.17
C LEU A 222 -5.00 3.38 5.80
N SER A 223 -5.29 2.25 5.15
CA SER A 223 -4.74 1.88 3.86
C SER A 223 -5.46 2.60 2.72
N TRP A 224 -4.85 2.61 1.53
CA TRP A 224 -5.44 3.12 0.31
C TRP A 224 -5.19 2.17 -0.86
N SER A 225 -5.89 2.34 -1.97
CA SER A 225 -5.76 1.47 -3.14
C SER A 225 -4.50 1.74 -3.97
N THR A 226 -3.86 2.91 -3.82
CA THR A 226 -2.68 3.33 -4.60
C THR A 226 -1.92 4.47 -3.92
N ALA A 227 -0.61 4.57 -4.15
CA ALA A 227 0.21 5.71 -3.74
C ALA A 227 0.01 6.96 -4.63
N SER A 228 -0.59 6.82 -5.81
CA SER A 228 -0.79 7.87 -6.81
C SER A 228 -1.49 9.11 -6.22
N ALA A 229 -2.63 8.93 -5.56
CA ALA A 229 -3.36 10.03 -4.92
C ALA A 229 -2.55 10.70 -3.80
N VAL A 230 -1.79 9.91 -3.01
CA VAL A 230 -1.01 10.42 -1.87
C VAL A 230 0.05 11.43 -2.32
N PHE A 231 0.76 11.13 -3.41
CA PHE A 231 1.86 11.95 -3.92
C PHE A 231 1.43 13.00 -4.95
N THR A 232 0.26 12.88 -5.57
CA THR A 232 -0.16 13.81 -6.64
C THR A 232 -1.16 14.86 -6.15
N THR A 233 -2.10 14.49 -5.28
CA THR A 233 -3.15 15.40 -4.77
C THR A 233 -3.23 15.44 -3.24
N GLY A 234 -2.71 14.41 -2.58
CA GLY A 234 -2.76 14.20 -1.14
C GLY A 234 -1.79 15.06 -0.33
N VAL A 235 -1.70 14.77 0.96
CA VAL A 235 -0.87 15.51 1.92
C VAL A 235 0.62 15.52 1.55
N LEU A 236 1.13 14.45 0.94
CA LEU A 236 2.55 14.35 0.56
C LEU A 236 2.88 15.04 -0.76
N SER A 237 1.88 15.48 -1.55
CA SER A 237 2.11 16.16 -2.83
C SER A 237 2.99 17.41 -2.72
N LYS A 238 2.93 18.12 -1.59
CA LYS A 238 3.77 19.29 -1.32
C LYS A 238 5.21 18.95 -0.91
N ALA A 239 5.45 17.73 -0.45
CA ALA A 239 6.79 17.24 -0.11
C ALA A 239 7.54 16.76 -1.35
N VAL A 240 6.86 16.41 -2.45
CA VAL A 240 7.48 15.99 -3.71
C VAL A 240 8.30 17.14 -4.32
N ASN A 241 9.51 16.84 -4.81
CA ASN A 241 10.34 17.77 -5.56
C ASN A 241 9.92 17.84 -7.04
N TRP A 242 8.75 18.42 -7.30
CA TRP A 242 8.19 18.55 -8.65
C TRP A 242 9.13 19.23 -9.65
N ARG A 243 9.92 20.22 -9.19
CA ARG A 243 10.87 20.93 -10.05
C ARG A 243 11.90 20.00 -10.66
N GLU A 244 12.40 19.02 -9.89
CA GLU A 244 13.38 18.05 -10.40
C GLU A 244 12.70 17.02 -11.31
N LEU A 245 11.52 16.54 -10.92
CA LEU A 245 10.75 15.57 -11.73
C LEU A 245 10.36 16.14 -13.10
N GLU A 246 9.85 17.36 -13.15
CA GLU A 246 9.48 18.07 -14.38
C GLU A 246 10.72 18.32 -15.25
N LYS A 247 11.84 18.71 -14.64
CA LYS A 247 13.11 18.90 -15.36
C LYS A 247 13.58 17.59 -16.00
N GLN A 248 13.59 16.49 -15.25
CA GLN A 248 14.05 15.20 -15.78
C GLN A 248 13.14 14.66 -16.86
N TYR A 249 11.82 14.72 -16.65
CA TYR A 249 10.82 14.28 -17.63
C TYR A 249 11.02 15.00 -18.98
N PHE A 250 11.26 16.31 -18.94
CA PHE A 250 11.45 17.10 -20.16
C PHE A 250 12.84 16.95 -20.81
N THR A 251 13.89 16.74 -20.02
CA THR A 251 15.27 16.70 -20.54
C THR A 251 15.69 15.31 -21.00
N GLN A 252 14.99 14.26 -20.58
CA GLN A 252 15.31 12.88 -20.90
C GLN A 252 14.12 12.24 -21.60
N ALA A 253 14.19 12.16 -22.93
CA ALA A 253 13.11 11.65 -23.78
C ALA A 253 12.67 10.22 -23.43
N VAL A 254 13.56 9.39 -22.86
CA VAL A 254 13.28 8.02 -22.40
C VAL A 254 12.03 7.89 -21.51
N TYR A 255 11.69 8.91 -20.71
CA TYR A 255 10.49 8.86 -19.86
C TYR A 255 9.19 8.95 -20.67
N GLU A 256 9.16 9.84 -21.67
CA GLU A 256 8.00 10.08 -22.53
C GLU A 256 7.92 9.10 -23.70
N GLU A 257 9.05 8.65 -24.22
CA GLU A 257 9.08 7.81 -25.43
C GLU A 257 9.06 6.32 -25.09
N GLU A 258 9.70 5.89 -23.99
CA GLU A 258 9.90 4.47 -23.69
C GLU A 258 9.18 4.04 -22.41
N ILE A 259 9.44 4.70 -21.29
CA ILE A 259 8.92 4.26 -19.99
C ILE A 259 7.40 4.37 -19.92
N ILE A 260 6.80 5.41 -20.50
CA ILE A 260 5.35 5.57 -20.51
C ILE A 260 4.63 4.42 -21.22
N GLN A 261 5.26 3.83 -22.25
CA GLN A 261 4.68 2.75 -23.05
C GLN A 261 4.66 1.42 -22.29
N MET A 262 5.45 1.29 -21.22
CA MET A 262 5.48 0.10 -20.37
C MET A 262 4.35 0.06 -19.34
N LEU A 263 3.72 1.21 -19.07
CA LEU A 263 2.67 1.36 -18.06
C LEU A 263 1.36 0.73 -18.54
N GLU A 264 0.79 -0.14 -17.71
CA GLU A 264 -0.50 -0.76 -17.96
C GLU A 264 -1.56 -0.02 -17.14
N TYR A 265 -2.48 0.68 -17.83
CA TYR A 265 -3.51 1.44 -17.15
C TYR A 265 -4.46 0.51 -16.37
N CYS A 266 -4.44 0.64 -15.05
CA CYS A 266 -5.08 -0.25 -14.08
C CYS A 266 -6.58 0.06 -13.88
N GLY A 267 -7.09 1.11 -14.54
CA GLY A 267 -8.35 1.77 -14.17
C GLY A 267 -9.59 1.32 -14.93
N THR A 268 -9.56 0.17 -15.62
CA THR A 268 -10.73 -0.22 -16.42
C THR A 268 -11.93 -0.66 -15.57
N ASP A 269 -11.79 -1.04 -14.29
CA ASP A 269 -13.01 -1.46 -13.57
C ASP A 269 -12.98 -1.60 -12.04
N SER A 270 -12.14 -0.93 -11.25
CA SER A 270 -12.13 -1.17 -9.78
C SER A 270 -13.50 -0.96 -9.10
N PHE A 271 -14.32 -0.04 -9.63
CA PHE A 271 -15.69 0.15 -9.17
C PHE A 271 -16.62 -1.01 -9.56
N LYS A 272 -16.56 -1.50 -10.80
CA LYS A 272 -17.37 -2.65 -11.21
C LYS A 272 -16.84 -3.97 -10.64
N MET A 273 -15.53 -4.12 -10.46
CA MET A 273 -14.93 -5.24 -9.71
C MET A 273 -15.45 -5.27 -8.27
N GLY A 274 -15.56 -4.10 -7.62
CA GLY A 274 -16.21 -3.99 -6.31
C GLY A 274 -17.70 -4.34 -6.35
N GLN A 275 -18.43 -3.89 -7.39
CA GLN A 275 -19.82 -4.27 -7.60
C GLN A 275 -19.99 -5.76 -7.87
N ASP A 276 -19.12 -6.36 -8.68
CA ASP A 276 -19.15 -7.77 -9.06
C ASP A 276 -18.78 -8.65 -7.87
N PHE A 277 -17.80 -8.23 -7.05
CA PHE A 277 -17.52 -8.88 -5.77
C PHE A 277 -18.73 -8.85 -4.84
N VAL A 278 -19.38 -7.70 -4.64
CA VAL A 278 -20.57 -7.61 -3.78
C VAL A 278 -21.74 -8.42 -4.35
N LYS A 279 -21.91 -8.46 -5.67
CA LYS A 279 -22.96 -9.25 -6.34
C LYS A 279 -22.72 -10.75 -6.22
N ASN A 280 -21.47 -11.19 -6.28
CA ASN A 280 -21.08 -12.60 -6.29
C ASN A 280 -20.57 -13.09 -4.92
N PHE A 281 -20.67 -12.26 -3.88
CA PHE A 281 -20.24 -12.56 -2.51
C PHE A 281 -20.84 -13.84 -1.91
N PRO A 282 -22.10 -14.25 -2.21
CA PRO A 282 -22.67 -15.46 -1.61
C PRO A 282 -21.98 -16.76 -2.04
N ASP A 283 -21.50 -16.87 -3.29
CA ASP A 283 -21.02 -18.15 -3.85
C ASP A 283 -19.60 -18.54 -3.38
N GLY A 284 -18.85 -17.61 -2.77
CA GLY A 284 -17.47 -17.83 -2.34
C GLY A 284 -17.31 -18.34 -0.90
N VAL A 285 -18.38 -18.27 -0.09
CA VAL A 285 -18.35 -18.54 1.35
C VAL A 285 -18.88 -19.92 1.72
N ASP A 286 -19.62 -20.58 0.82
CA ASP A 286 -20.12 -21.95 1.03
C ASP A 286 -18.96 -22.97 1.13
N ASN A 287 -17.75 -22.62 0.66
CA ASN A 287 -16.53 -23.42 0.83
C ASN A 287 -15.76 -23.15 2.14
N LEU A 288 -16.28 -22.28 3.02
CA LEU A 288 -15.67 -21.86 4.29
C LEU A 288 -16.47 -22.33 5.53
N GLU A 289 -17.52 -23.13 5.34
CA GLU A 289 -18.38 -23.64 6.43
C GLU A 289 -17.64 -24.47 7.50
N ASP A 290 -16.38 -24.83 7.30
CA ASP A 290 -15.58 -25.60 8.25
C ASP A 290 -14.75 -24.75 9.24
N VAL A 291 -14.96 -23.43 9.26
CA VAL A 291 -14.27 -22.51 10.19
C VAL A 291 -15.28 -21.83 11.11
N ASP A 292 -15.78 -22.57 12.11
CA ASP A 292 -16.58 -22.04 13.22
C ASP A 292 -15.73 -21.09 14.10
N LEU A 293 -15.68 -19.82 13.68
CA LEU A 293 -15.00 -18.73 14.38
C LEU A 293 -15.98 -17.64 14.85
N THR A 294 -17.28 -17.83 14.63
CA THR A 294 -18.31 -16.83 14.91
C THR A 294 -19.07 -17.07 16.22
N SER A 295 -19.02 -18.28 16.80
CA SER A 295 -19.77 -18.59 18.03
C SER A 295 -19.16 -18.07 19.33
N ARG A 296 -17.94 -17.50 19.34
CA ARG A 296 -17.25 -17.06 20.59
C ARG A 296 -16.91 -15.57 20.70
N MET A 297 -17.15 -14.75 19.67
CA MET A 297 -16.83 -13.31 19.73
C MET A 297 -17.97 -12.41 20.23
N PHE A 298 -19.17 -12.97 20.49
CA PHE A 298 -20.36 -12.17 20.89
C PHE A 298 -21.02 -12.57 22.21
N ASP A 299 -20.41 -13.39 23.05
CA ASP A 299 -20.87 -13.59 24.43
C ASP A 299 -20.29 -12.50 25.35
N PHE A 300 -20.84 -11.29 25.22
CA PHE A 300 -20.76 -10.28 26.27
C PHE A 300 -21.97 -10.46 27.18
N ASP A 301 -21.85 -11.38 28.12
CA ASP A 301 -22.86 -11.60 29.16
C ASP A 301 -22.78 -10.45 30.19
N SER A 302 -23.50 -9.36 29.92
CA SER A 302 -23.64 -8.26 30.87
C SER A 302 -24.65 -8.66 31.95
N SER A 303 -24.16 -9.28 33.02
CA SER A 303 -24.92 -9.40 34.26
C SER A 303 -25.22 -8.01 34.82
N ARG A 304 -26.52 -7.71 34.92
CA ARG A 304 -27.13 -6.49 35.46
C ARG A 304 -26.70 -6.24 36.91
N ASP A 305 -26.47 -4.97 37.26
CA ASP A 305 -26.98 -4.43 38.52
C ASP A 305 -27.46 -2.97 38.43
N THR A 306 -28.78 -2.85 38.59
CA THR A 306 -29.61 -1.79 39.23
C THR A 306 -29.46 -0.26 38.95
N LEU A 307 -30.46 0.24 38.21
CA LEU A 307 -31.36 1.41 38.46
C LEU A 307 -30.83 2.88 38.52
N SER A 308 -31.27 3.69 37.55
CA SER A 308 -32.29 4.75 37.78
C SER A 308 -32.97 5.18 36.47
N LYS A 309 -34.29 5.42 36.58
CA LYS A 309 -35.29 5.76 35.55
C LYS A 309 -35.08 7.19 35.07
N GLU A 310 -35.26 7.52 33.79
CA GLU A 310 -36.48 8.05 33.14
C GLU A 310 -36.04 8.50 31.73
N ALA A 311 -36.80 8.52 30.63
CA ALA A 311 -38.10 8.01 30.24
C ALA A 311 -38.12 8.07 28.69
N VAL A 312 -38.62 7.00 28.03
CA VAL A 312 -39.70 7.04 27.02
C VAL A 312 -39.39 7.73 25.66
N HIS A 313 -39.55 7.18 24.45
CA HIS A 313 -40.63 6.37 23.88
C HIS A 313 -40.13 5.40 22.78
N SER A 314 -40.66 4.18 22.82
CA SER A 314 -40.66 3.13 21.81
C SER A 314 -41.54 3.44 20.60
N PHE A 315 -41.14 3.01 19.40
CA PHE A 315 -42.10 2.61 18.36
C PHE A 315 -41.70 1.30 17.69
N THR A 316 -42.66 0.40 17.75
CA THR A 316 -42.70 -1.00 17.34
C THR A 316 -42.73 -1.13 15.82
N THR A 317 -42.05 -2.15 15.31
CA THR A 317 -42.21 -2.69 13.96
C THR A 317 -43.64 -3.18 13.73
N ASN A 318 -44.28 -2.70 12.66
CA ASN A 318 -45.39 -3.40 12.01
C ASN A 318 -45.17 -3.46 10.50
N LYS A 319 -45.30 -4.68 9.99
CA LYS A 319 -45.27 -5.07 8.58
C LYS A 319 -46.64 -4.73 7.97
N SER A 320 -46.69 -3.94 6.90
CA SER A 320 -47.66 -4.14 5.83
C SER A 320 -47.27 -3.35 4.56
N THR A 321 -47.35 -4.10 3.46
CA THR A 321 -47.38 -3.71 2.05
C THR A 321 -48.19 -2.45 1.75
N LEU A 322 -47.62 -1.54 0.97
CA LEU A 322 -48.35 -0.63 0.11
C LEU A 322 -47.50 -0.25 -1.12
N SER A 323 -48.07 -0.59 -2.28
CA SER A 323 -47.69 -0.20 -3.62
C SER A 323 -47.68 1.32 -3.78
N ALA A 324 -46.63 1.86 -4.39
CA ALA A 324 -46.59 3.23 -4.87
C ALA A 324 -46.10 3.25 -6.33
N SER A 325 -47.06 3.18 -7.25
CA SER A 325 -46.94 3.78 -8.57
C SER A 325 -46.91 5.31 -8.39
N SER A 326 -45.81 5.93 -8.79
CA SER A 326 -45.75 7.36 -9.07
C SER A 326 -44.80 7.56 -10.23
N GLU A 327 -45.33 7.31 -11.43
CA GLU A 327 -44.82 7.90 -12.66
C GLU A 327 -45.07 9.41 -12.60
N GLY A 328 -44.00 10.19 -12.78
CA GLY A 328 -44.11 11.63 -12.94
C GLY A 328 -42.86 12.37 -12.49
N LEU A 329 -42.02 12.72 -13.47
CA LEU A 329 -40.86 13.61 -13.40
C LEU A 329 -39.59 13.05 -12.73
N LEU A 330 -38.66 12.56 -13.57
CA LEU A 330 -37.27 13.07 -13.70
C LEU A 330 -36.48 12.12 -14.63
N ILE A 331 -36.69 12.26 -15.93
CA ILE A 331 -35.71 11.84 -16.93
C ILE A 331 -34.82 13.07 -17.18
N GLN A 332 -33.61 13.06 -16.63
CA GLN A 332 -32.50 13.81 -17.21
C GLN A 332 -31.36 12.82 -17.43
N ASP A 333 -31.10 12.58 -18.71
CA ASP A 333 -30.01 11.79 -19.24
C ASP A 333 -28.67 12.23 -18.64
N GLY A 334 -28.03 11.33 -17.90
CA GLY A 334 -26.62 11.45 -17.55
C GLY A 334 -25.77 11.26 -18.82
N PRO A 335 -24.67 12.01 -19.01
CA PRO A 335 -23.91 11.93 -20.23
C PRO A 335 -23.22 10.57 -20.31
N LYS A 336 -23.52 9.82 -21.38
CA LYS A 336 -22.77 8.65 -21.84
C LYS A 336 -21.29 9.03 -21.94
N MET A 337 -20.46 8.50 -21.04
CA MET A 337 -19.00 8.52 -21.24
C MET A 337 -18.67 7.59 -22.41
N GLN A 338 -18.51 8.18 -23.59
CA GLN A 338 -17.87 7.52 -24.71
C GLN A 338 -16.42 7.23 -24.34
N CYS A 339 -16.07 5.94 -24.41
CA CYS A 339 -14.71 5.45 -24.39
C CYS A 339 -13.93 6.12 -25.53
N ILE A 340 -12.98 7.00 -25.20
CA ILE A 340 -12.07 7.57 -26.17
C ILE A 340 -10.83 6.66 -26.20
N ASN A 341 -10.79 5.78 -27.20
CA ASN A 341 -9.54 5.21 -27.70
C ASN A 341 -8.74 6.36 -28.32
N GLN A 342 -7.83 6.97 -27.56
CA GLN A 342 -6.91 7.98 -28.09
C GLN A 342 -5.61 7.30 -28.53
N THR A 343 -5.63 6.82 -29.77
CA THR A 343 -4.44 6.53 -30.56
C THR A 343 -3.67 7.84 -30.77
N PHE A 344 -2.37 7.85 -30.47
CA PHE A 344 -1.51 9.01 -30.61
C PHE A 344 -1.29 9.37 -32.09
N SER A 345 -1.75 10.55 -32.51
CA SER A 345 -1.41 11.17 -33.79
C SER A 345 -0.77 12.53 -33.55
N THR A 346 0.52 12.65 -33.86
CA THR A 346 1.24 13.93 -33.86
C THR A 346 0.85 14.75 -35.09
N SER A 347 0.05 15.80 -34.93
CA SER A 347 -0.19 16.80 -35.97
C SER A 347 0.57 18.09 -35.66
N SER A 348 1.71 18.24 -36.33
CA SER A 348 2.44 19.50 -36.46
C SER A 348 1.59 20.51 -37.23
N ASN A 349 1.24 21.62 -36.60
CA ASN A 349 0.65 22.77 -37.29
C ASN A 349 1.42 24.05 -36.98
N SER A 350 2.07 24.56 -38.01
CA SER A 350 2.76 25.85 -38.06
C SER A 350 1.75 26.99 -37.91
N ASN A 351 2.03 27.98 -37.05
CA ASN A 351 1.46 29.30 -37.24
C ASN A 351 2.42 30.42 -36.82
N LYS A 352 2.45 31.43 -37.69
CA LYS A 352 3.43 32.52 -37.82
C LYS A 352 3.27 33.60 -36.73
N ASN A 353 4.43 34.10 -36.31
CA ASN A 353 4.78 35.45 -35.83
C ASN A 353 3.73 36.30 -35.09
N LEU A 354 3.94 36.49 -33.78
CA LEU A 354 3.66 37.77 -33.11
C LEU A 354 4.68 37.99 -31.97
N THR A 355 5.67 38.85 -32.20
CA THR A 355 6.70 39.23 -31.24
C THR A 355 6.19 40.35 -30.33
N SER A 356 5.77 39.99 -29.10
CA SER A 356 5.63 40.93 -27.99
C SER A 356 6.22 40.34 -26.70
N PRO A 357 6.79 41.15 -25.78
CA PRO A 357 7.35 40.64 -24.52
C PRO A 357 6.32 39.90 -23.65
N GLN A 358 5.03 40.25 -23.78
CA GLN A 358 3.91 39.58 -23.11
C GLN A 358 3.57 38.22 -23.75
N ALA A 359 3.71 38.06 -25.06
CA ALA A 359 3.53 36.78 -25.74
C ALA A 359 4.58 35.74 -25.32
N HIS A 360 5.82 36.16 -25.05
CA HIS A 360 6.84 35.29 -24.47
C HIS A 360 6.50 34.84 -23.05
N GLY A 361 5.96 35.73 -22.21
CA GLY A 361 5.49 35.37 -20.86
C GLY A 361 4.31 34.40 -20.87
N ILE A 362 3.36 34.58 -21.78
CA ILE A 362 2.16 33.73 -21.93
C ILE A 362 2.54 32.36 -22.53
N ASN A 363 3.41 32.31 -23.54
CA ASN A 363 3.89 31.05 -24.10
C ASN A 363 4.77 30.26 -23.11
N LYS A 364 5.59 30.95 -22.30
CA LYS A 364 6.38 30.30 -21.26
C LYS A 364 5.51 29.74 -20.13
N ARG A 365 4.45 30.47 -19.73
CA ARG A 365 3.44 29.98 -18.76
C ARG A 365 2.65 28.80 -19.32
N ARG A 366 2.10 28.89 -20.53
CA ARG A 366 1.38 27.77 -21.17
C ARG A 366 2.27 26.54 -21.32
N LYS A 367 3.52 26.69 -21.75
CA LYS A 367 4.48 25.58 -21.83
C LYS A 367 4.76 24.99 -20.44
N SER A 368 4.94 25.83 -19.41
CA SER A 368 5.12 25.37 -18.02
C SER A 368 3.90 24.60 -17.48
N ASP A 369 2.69 25.08 -17.77
CA ASP A 369 1.44 24.44 -17.33
C ASP A 369 1.22 23.08 -18.01
N THR A 370 1.61 22.96 -19.29
CA THR A 370 1.59 21.68 -20.02
C THR A 370 2.60 20.69 -19.41
N LEU A 371 3.84 21.13 -19.14
CA LEU A 371 4.89 20.28 -18.56
C LEU A 371 4.52 19.75 -17.18
N GLN A 372 3.95 20.62 -16.33
CA GLN A 372 3.47 20.23 -15.02
C GLN A 372 2.36 19.18 -15.13
N ARG A 373 1.45 19.34 -16.09
CA ARG A 373 0.34 18.41 -16.32
C ARG A 373 0.83 17.06 -16.83
N GLU A 374 1.79 17.03 -17.75
CA GLU A 374 2.38 15.80 -18.29
C GLU A 374 3.17 15.05 -17.21
N SER A 375 4.04 15.74 -16.47
CA SER A 375 4.80 15.14 -15.37
C SER A 375 3.88 14.61 -14.27
N LEU A 376 2.78 15.30 -13.98
CA LEU A 376 1.76 14.84 -13.02
C LEU A 376 1.04 13.58 -13.52
N ARG A 377 0.70 13.51 -14.82
CA ARG A 377 0.07 12.32 -15.42
C ARG A 377 1.03 11.14 -15.43
N PHE A 378 2.30 11.39 -15.76
CA PHE A 378 3.35 10.39 -15.70
C PHE A 378 3.54 9.87 -14.27
N MET A 379 3.59 10.75 -13.26
CA MET A 379 3.62 10.35 -11.85
C MET A 379 2.45 9.43 -11.48
N LYS A 380 1.24 9.76 -11.92
CA LYS A 380 0.06 8.92 -11.67
C LYS A 380 0.22 7.55 -12.28
N GLY A 381 0.54 7.48 -13.57
CA GLY A 381 0.71 6.22 -14.29
C GLY A 381 1.79 5.33 -13.66
N VAL A 382 2.95 5.90 -13.35
CA VAL A 382 4.07 5.19 -12.73
C VAL A 382 3.74 4.70 -11.31
N MET A 383 3.04 5.52 -10.51
CA MET A 383 2.57 5.12 -9.19
C MET A 383 1.50 4.03 -9.25
N ASP A 384 0.50 4.20 -10.13
CA ASP A 384 -0.59 3.24 -10.27
C ASP A 384 -0.05 1.90 -10.80
N GLU A 385 0.88 1.92 -11.76
CA GLU A 385 1.58 0.73 -12.23
C GLU A 385 2.13 -0.05 -11.04
N CYS A 386 2.98 0.53 -10.19
CA CYS A 386 3.65 -0.24 -9.15
C CYS A 386 2.88 -0.41 -7.84
N THR A 387 1.83 0.37 -7.59
CA THR A 387 1.19 0.41 -6.26
C THR A 387 -0.32 0.20 -6.30
N HIS A 388 -0.98 0.25 -7.45
CA HIS A 388 -2.43 0.03 -7.46
C HIS A 388 -2.75 -1.43 -7.12
N VAL A 389 -3.55 -1.66 -6.07
CA VAL A 389 -3.85 -3.03 -5.57
C VAL A 389 -4.44 -3.92 -6.65
N ALA A 390 -5.24 -3.39 -7.58
CA ALA A 390 -5.82 -4.17 -8.69
C ALA A 390 -4.80 -4.80 -9.66
N ASN A 391 -3.51 -4.45 -9.55
CA ASN A 391 -2.45 -5.06 -10.33
C ASN A 391 -1.80 -6.28 -9.65
N PHE A 392 -2.31 -6.69 -8.49
CA PHE A 392 -1.84 -7.80 -7.67
C PHE A 392 -3.04 -8.64 -7.23
#